data_AF-A0A6M1U3F1-F1
#
_entry.id   AF-A0A6M1U3F1-F1
#
_cell.length_a   1.000
_cell.length_b   1.000
_cell.length_c   1.000
_cell.angle_alpha   90.00
_cell.angle_beta   90.00
_cell.angle_gamma   90.00
#
_symmetry.space_group_name_H-M   'P 1'
#
loop_
_entity.id
_entity.type
_entity.pdbx_description
1 polymer ?
#
loop_
_entity_poly.entity_id
_entity_poly.type
_entity_poly.pdbx_seq_one_letter_code
_entity_poly.pdbx_strand_id
1 'polypeptide(L)'
;MEVVAFALLAVWCLLFIKTAASALLTPKVAGELKEDCWGPVDILVPVRNEADRLLSDFLTDLVRLNHPRGKIFIVDDRSTDESAEIIARVC
;
A
#
# COMPACT_ATOMS: atom_id res chain seq x y z
N MET A 1 27.73 36.56 14.83
CA MET A 1 26.48 35.75 14.73
C MET A 1 26.00 35.62 13.29
N GLU A 2 26.09 36.69 12.49
CA GLU A 2 25.68 36.70 11.08
C GLU A 2 26.40 35.66 10.20
N VAL A 3 27.73 35.54 10.32
CA VAL A 3 28.52 34.55 9.56
C VAL A 3 28.06 33.11 9.81
N VAL A 4 27.68 32.80 11.05
CA VAL A 4 27.18 31.47 11.44
C VAL A 4 25.79 31.23 10.83
N ALA A 5 24.92 32.25 10.83
CA ALA A 5 23.61 32.17 10.20
C ALA A 5 23.71 31.96 8.68
N PHE A 6 24.62 32.67 8.01
CA PHE A 6 24.87 32.48 6.57
C PHE A 6 25.45 31.10 6.26
N ALA A 7 26.34 30.58 7.09
CA ALA A 7 26.88 29.22 6.93
C ALA A 7 25.79 28.15 7.09
N LEU A 8 24.92 28.28 8.09
CA LEU A 8 23.79 27.37 8.29
C LEU A 8 22.79 27.42 7.14
N LEU A 9 22.48 28.62 6.63
CA LEU A 9 21.60 28.80 5.48
C LEU A 9 22.19 28.15 4.23
N ALA A 10 23.48 28.34 3.97
CA ALA A 10 24.17 27.73 2.83
C ALA A 10 24.13 26.19 2.89
N VAL A 11 24.38 25.61 4.06
CA VAL A 11 24.26 24.16 4.28
C VAL A 11 22.83 23.69 4.02
N TRP A 12 21.83 24.40 4.53
CA TRP A 12 20.42 24.09 4.30
C TRP A 12 20.04 24.13 2.81
N CYS A 13 20.49 25.16 2.09
CA CYS A 13 20.26 25.27 0.65
C CYS A 13 20.89 24.09 -0.12
N LEU A 14 22.11 23.68 0.24
CA LEU A 14 22.76 22.53 -0.39
C LEU A 14 22.02 21.21 -0.13
N LEU A 15 21.54 21.00 1.09
CA LEU A 15 20.73 19.81 1.43
C LEU A 15 19.39 19.82 0.68
N PHE A 16 18.75 20.97 0.57
CA PHE A 16 17.51 21.13 -0.19
C PHE A 16 17.72 20.83 -1.68
N ILE A 17 18.77 21.40 -2.30
CA ILE A 17 19.12 21.16 -3.70
C ILE A 17 19.42 19.68 -3.93
N LYS A 18 20.19 19.04 -3.04
CA LYS A 18 20.48 17.59 -3.14
C LYS A 18 19.21 16.76 -3.10
N THR A 19 18.29 17.08 -2.19
CA THR A 19 17.04 16.33 -2.03
C THR A 19 16.11 16.53 -3.23
N ALA A 20 15.96 17.77 -3.70
CA ALA A 20 15.18 18.11 -4.88
C ALA A 20 15.75 17.45 -6.14
N ALA A 21 17.07 17.52 -6.33
CA ALA A 21 17.76 16.87 -7.44
C ALA A 21 17.60 15.35 -7.35
N SER A 22 17.72 14.75 -6.17
CA SER A 22 17.48 13.32 -5.97
C SER A 22 16.04 12.92 -6.32
N ALA A 23 15.04 13.74 -5.98
CA ALA A 23 13.64 13.46 -6.32
C ALA A 23 13.38 13.60 -7.83
N LEU A 24 14.04 14.55 -8.49
CA LEU A 24 13.96 14.75 -9.95
C LEU A 24 14.74 13.67 -10.73
N LEU A 25 15.84 13.18 -10.17
CA LEU A 25 16.73 12.20 -10.79
C LEU A 25 16.42 10.76 -10.39
N THR A 26 15.60 10.53 -9.34
CA THR A 26 15.02 9.21 -9.13
C THR A 26 14.28 8.86 -10.40
N PRO A 27 14.75 7.84 -11.16
CA PRO A 27 14.01 7.40 -12.32
C PRO A 27 12.62 7.06 -11.82
N LYS A 28 11.61 7.80 -12.26
CA LYS A 28 10.25 7.26 -12.27
C LYS A 28 10.43 5.92 -12.95
N VAL A 29 10.14 4.83 -12.23
CA VAL A 29 10.07 3.50 -12.81
C VAL A 29 8.93 3.58 -13.83
N ALA A 30 9.25 4.10 -15.01
CA ALA A 30 8.39 4.16 -16.18
C ALA A 30 8.54 2.83 -16.89
N GLY A 31 8.30 1.75 -16.15
CA GLY A 31 7.86 0.52 -16.78
C GLY A 31 6.37 0.72 -17.00
N GLU A 32 5.93 0.90 -18.23
CA GLU A 32 4.55 0.55 -18.57
C GLU A 32 4.37 -0.90 -18.15
N LEU A 33 3.63 -1.12 -17.07
CA LEU A 33 3.22 -2.46 -16.68
C LEU A 33 2.40 -2.99 -17.87
N LYS A 34 2.96 -3.92 -18.63
CA LYS A 34 2.19 -4.63 -19.65
C LYS A 34 1.11 -5.44 -18.94
N GLU A 35 -0.10 -4.89 -18.85
CA GLU A 35 -1.25 -5.56 -18.24
C GLU A 35 -1.53 -6.91 -18.93
N ASP A 36 -1.24 -7.00 -20.23
CA ASP A 36 -1.52 -8.17 -21.07
C ASP A 36 -0.75 -9.46 -20.70
N CYS A 37 0.25 -9.40 -19.81
CA CYS A 37 1.02 -10.59 -19.40
C CYS A 37 0.71 -11.08 -17.99
N TRP A 38 -0.28 -10.49 -17.32
CA TRP A 38 -0.58 -10.82 -15.94
C TRP A 38 -1.43 -12.08 -15.86
N GLY A 39 -0.86 -13.13 -15.27
CA GLY A 39 -1.57 -14.38 -15.00
C GLY A 39 -2.51 -14.25 -13.80
N PRO A 40 -3.36 -15.26 -13.56
CA PRO A 40 -4.20 -15.28 -12.37
C PRO A 40 -3.35 -15.30 -11.09
N VAL A 41 -3.76 -14.51 -10.10
CA VAL A 41 -3.12 -14.45 -8.78
C VAL A 41 -4.05 -15.01 -7.71
N ASP A 42 -3.53 -15.96 -6.93
CA ASP A 42 -4.18 -16.43 -5.71
C ASP A 42 -3.82 -15.50 -4.54
N ILE A 43 -4.82 -15.12 -3.74
CA ILE A 43 -4.69 -14.16 -2.63
C ILE A 43 -4.98 -14.89 -1.32
N LEU A 44 -4.08 -14.78 -0.35
CA LEU A 44 -4.28 -15.27 1.03
C LEU A 44 -4.48 -14.08 1.96
N VAL A 45 -5.61 -14.06 2.67
CA VAL A 45 -5.98 -13.01 3.63
C VAL A 45 -6.06 -13.66 5.02
N PRO A 46 -5.03 -13.50 5.86
CA PRO A 46 -5.13 -13.86 7.27
C PRO A 46 -6.01 -12.82 7.99
N VAL A 47 -6.94 -13.27 8.83
CA VAL A 47 -7.84 -12.42 9.61
C VAL A 47 -7.77 -12.82 11.08
N ARG A 48 -7.62 -11.83 11.96
CA ARG A 48 -7.77 -12.02 13.40
C ARG A 48 -8.22 -10.74 14.09
N ASN A 49 -9.44 -10.75 14.63
CA ASN A 49 -10.03 -9.63 15.34
C ASN A 49 -10.07 -8.31 14.54
N GLU A 50 -10.51 -8.40 13.28
CA GLU A 50 -10.61 -7.26 12.35
C GLU A 50 -12.07 -6.87 12.10
N ALA A 51 -12.99 -7.11 13.04
CA ALA A 51 -14.42 -6.88 12.82
C ALA A 51 -14.83 -5.41 12.66
N ASP A 52 -13.86 -4.50 12.69
CA ASP A 52 -14.13 -3.10 12.45
C ASP A 52 -14.50 -2.86 10.97
N ARG A 53 -14.65 -1.58 10.62
CA ARG A 53 -15.06 -1.18 9.28
C ARG A 53 -14.04 -1.61 8.21
N LEU A 54 -12.78 -1.82 8.59
CA LEU A 54 -11.68 -2.07 7.67
C LEU A 54 -11.84 -3.41 6.95
N LEU A 55 -12.27 -4.47 7.63
CA LEU A 55 -12.46 -5.79 7.00
C LEU A 55 -13.59 -5.78 5.96
N SER A 56 -14.73 -5.17 6.27
CA SER A 56 -15.85 -5.11 5.33
C SER A 56 -15.52 -4.29 4.08
N ASP A 57 -14.87 -3.14 4.25
CA ASP A 57 -14.46 -2.28 3.13
C ASP A 57 -13.36 -2.97 2.30
N PHE A 58 -12.37 -3.60 2.97
CA PHE A 58 -11.32 -4.38 2.32
C PHE A 58 -11.86 -5.54 1.47
N LEU A 59 -12.76 -6.37 2.01
CA LEU A 59 -13.33 -7.49 1.27
C LEU A 59 -14.16 -7.01 0.07
N THR A 60 -14.87 -5.88 0.23
CA THR A 60 -15.63 -5.26 -0.87
C THR A 60 -14.69 -4.80 -1.99
N ASP A 61 -13.57 -4.17 -1.65
CA ASP A 61 -12.58 -3.72 -2.64
C ASP A 61 -11.86 -4.90 -3.30
N LEU A 62 -11.59 -5.96 -2.55
CA LEU A 62 -11.00 -7.20 -3.07
C LEU A 62 -11.91 -7.85 -4.12
N VAL A 63 -13.22 -7.87 -3.89
CA VAL A 63 -14.23 -8.36 -4.84
C VAL A 63 -14.36 -7.45 -6.07
N ARG A 64 -13.90 -6.20 -6.01
CA ARG A 64 -13.93 -5.24 -7.13
C ARG A 64 -12.68 -5.22 -7.98
N LEU A 65 -11.63 -5.97 -7.61
CA LEU A 65 -10.39 -6.02 -8.38
C LEU A 65 -10.65 -6.43 -9.84
N ASN A 66 -10.14 -5.59 -10.76
CA ASN A 66 -10.15 -5.81 -12.20
C ASN A 66 -8.84 -6.47 -12.67
N HIS A 67 -8.40 -7.48 -11.94
CA HIS A 67 -7.22 -8.29 -12.25
C HIS A 67 -7.68 -9.71 -12.63
N PRO A 68 -6.97 -10.44 -13.52
CA PRO A 68 -7.24 -11.86 -13.74
C PRO A 68 -7.28 -12.61 -12.40
N ARG A 69 -8.45 -13.13 -12.03
CA ARG A 69 -8.68 -13.68 -10.69
C ARG A 69 -8.21 -15.12 -10.60
N GLY A 70 -7.30 -15.38 -9.65
CA GLY A 70 -7.15 -16.70 -9.04
C GLY A 70 -8.17 -16.89 -7.92
N LYS A 71 -7.80 -17.65 -6.89
CA LYS A 71 -8.59 -17.95 -5.70
C LYS A 71 -8.26 -16.97 -4.58
N ILE A 72 -9.27 -16.59 -3.80
CA ILE A 72 -9.10 -15.84 -2.56
C ILE A 72 -9.31 -16.82 -1.40
N PHE A 73 -8.32 -16.93 -0.52
CA PHE A 73 -8.36 -17.73 0.69
C PHE A 73 -8.39 -16.81 1.89
N ILE A 74 -9.48 -16.83 2.64
CA ILE A 74 -9.59 -16.08 3.89
C ILE A 74 -9.39 -17.07 5.03
N VAL A 75 -8.44 -16.80 5.92
CA VAL A 75 -8.11 -17.67 7.05
C VAL A 75 -8.33 -16.90 8.33
N ASP A 76 -9.43 -17.21 9.00
CA ASP A 76 -9.71 -16.69 10.35
C ASP A 76 -8.94 -17.50 11.40
N ASP A 77 -8.07 -16.83 12.16
CA ASP A 77 -7.31 -17.43 13.26
C ASP A 77 -8.04 -17.29 14.60
N ARG A 78 -9.24 -17.89 14.68
CA ARG A 78 -10.09 -17.92 15.87
C ARG A 78 -10.35 -16.53 16.42
N SER A 79 -10.89 -15.66 15.58
CA SER A 79 -11.34 -14.34 16.03
C SER A 79 -12.36 -14.48 17.15
N THR A 80 -12.30 -13.53 18.08
CA THR A 80 -13.21 -13.42 19.24
C THR A 80 -14.25 -12.33 19.06
N ASP A 81 -14.20 -11.60 17.94
CA ASP A 81 -15.13 -10.56 17.54
C ASP A 81 -15.98 -11.01 16.33
N GLU A 82 -16.71 -10.07 15.71
CA GLU A 82 -17.63 -10.35 14.60
C GLU A 82 -16.94 -10.61 13.23
N SER A 83 -15.64 -10.90 13.20
CA SER A 83 -14.87 -11.05 11.94
C SER A 83 -15.43 -12.18 11.08
N ALA A 84 -15.79 -13.31 11.70
CA ALA A 84 -16.33 -14.46 10.99
C ALA A 84 -17.70 -14.17 10.35
N GLU A 85 -18.56 -13.44 11.06
CA GLU A 85 -19.87 -13.00 10.58
C GLU A 85 -19.73 -12.02 9.40
N ILE A 86 -18.76 -11.10 9.47
CA ILE A 86 -18.47 -10.18 8.37
C ILE A 86 -17.98 -10.92 7.14
N ILE A 87 -17.03 -11.86 7.30
CA ILE A 87 -16.52 -12.69 6.19
C ILE A 87 -17.68 -13.45 5.53
N ALA A 88 -18.52 -14.12 6.33
CA ALA A 88 -19.66 -14.91 5.83
C ALA A 88 -20.75 -14.07 5.13
N ARG A 89 -20.80 -12.76 5.41
CA ARG A 89 -21.75 -11.85 4.75
C ARG A 89 -21.25 -11.35 3.39
N VAL A 90 -19.93 -11.23 3.21
CA VAL A 90 -19.33 -10.64 2.00
C VAL A 90 -18.91 -11.70 0.98
N CYS A 91 -18.53 -12.90 1.45
CA CYS A 91 -18.06 -14.02 0.62
C CYS A 91 -19.15 -15.09 0.45
#